data_AF-A0A1Q9SCF1-F1
#
_entry.id   AF-A0A1Q9SCF1-F1
#
_cell.length_a   1.000
_cell.length_b   1.000
_cell.length_c   1.000
_cell.angle_alpha   90.00
_cell.angle_beta   90.00
_cell.angle_gamma   90.00
#
_symmetry.space_group_name_H-M   'P 1'
#
loop_
_entity.id
_entity.type
_entity.pdbx_description
1 polymer ?
#
loop_
_entity_poly.entity_id
_entity_poly.type
_entity_poly.pdbx_seq_one_letter_code
_entity_poly.pdbx_strand_id
1 'polypeptide(L)'
;MHLTEFNSLPRSEAVEAIRPALDIPRWLEAVADARPYWHHDALLGRARDAAEPFGDEEIDRALSHHPRIGERPQGDSAEAGLSRAEQSAVDPSDAEVQRRLREGNRAYEEKFGQVFLIRAAGRTPEEILEQLSERLQHDAGTERAVVADQLRQIALLRLEGLVTP
;
A
#
# COMPACT_ATOMS: atom_id res chain seq x y z
N MET A 1 3.03 -13.24 -11.73
CA MET A 1 2.72 -13.39 -13.18
C MET A 1 3.88 -12.79 -13.97
N HIS A 2 4.28 -13.36 -15.10
CA HIS A 2 5.38 -12.81 -15.91
C HIS A 2 4.91 -11.61 -16.74
N LEU A 3 5.77 -10.63 -17.05
CA LEU A 3 5.39 -9.42 -17.78
C LEU A 3 4.78 -9.70 -19.16
N THR A 4 5.34 -10.69 -19.88
CA THR A 4 4.82 -11.12 -21.19
C THR A 4 3.40 -11.67 -21.11
N GLU A 5 3.07 -12.38 -20.02
CA GLU A 5 1.73 -12.87 -19.74
C GLU A 5 0.79 -11.70 -19.45
N PHE A 6 1.19 -10.78 -18.57
CA PHE A 6 0.42 -9.56 -18.26
C PHE A 6 0.11 -8.73 -19.51
N ASN A 7 1.09 -8.57 -20.41
CA ASN A 7 0.93 -7.84 -21.68
C ASN A 7 -0.10 -8.46 -22.62
N SER A 8 -0.37 -9.76 -22.48
CA SER A 8 -1.25 -10.51 -23.38
C SER A 8 -2.67 -10.71 -22.83
N LEU A 9 -2.90 -10.40 -21.55
CA LEU A 9 -4.21 -10.55 -20.91
C LEU A 9 -5.28 -9.64 -21.54
N PRO A 10 -6.54 -10.09 -21.63
CA PRO A 10 -7.68 -9.20 -21.84
C PRO A 10 -7.68 -8.05 -20.82
N ARG A 11 -8.18 -6.87 -21.22
CA ARG A 11 -8.17 -5.66 -20.37
C ARG A 11 -8.75 -5.91 -18.98
N SER A 12 -9.90 -6.57 -18.89
CA SER A 12 -10.56 -6.86 -17.62
C SER A 12 -9.72 -7.76 -16.71
N GLU A 13 -9.10 -8.81 -17.26
CA GLU A 13 -8.26 -9.73 -16.50
C GLU A 13 -6.98 -9.05 -16.02
N ALA A 14 -6.41 -8.16 -16.84
CA ALA A 14 -5.24 -7.38 -16.43
C ALA A 14 -5.55 -6.44 -15.27
N VAL A 15 -6.69 -5.75 -15.31
CA VAL A 15 -7.17 -4.91 -14.20
C VAL A 15 -7.31 -5.74 -12.92
N GLU A 16 -7.97 -6.90 -12.99
CA GLU A 16 -8.11 -7.79 -11.83
C GLU A 16 -6.76 -8.30 -11.31
N ALA A 17 -5.82 -8.61 -12.20
CA ALA A 17 -4.52 -9.15 -11.82
C ALA A 17 -3.67 -8.16 -10.99
N ILE A 18 -3.82 -6.86 -11.22
CA ILE A 18 -3.09 -5.81 -10.47
C ILE A 18 -3.93 -5.14 -9.39
N ARG A 19 -5.24 -5.41 -9.31
CA ARG A 19 -6.14 -4.91 -8.26
C ARG A 19 -5.59 -5.09 -6.83
N PRO A 20 -4.94 -6.23 -6.48
CA PRO A 20 -4.40 -6.39 -5.13
C PRO A 20 -3.28 -5.41 -4.76
N ALA A 21 -2.62 -4.79 -5.75
CA ALA A 21 -1.64 -3.75 -5.50
C ALA A 21 -2.30 -2.47 -4.98
N LEU A 22 -3.40 -2.04 -5.61
CA LEU A 22 -4.13 -0.85 -5.24
C LEU A 22 -5.51 -0.81 -5.90
N ASP A 23 -6.58 -0.77 -5.08
CA ASP A 23 -7.95 -0.74 -5.59
C ASP A 23 -8.44 0.68 -5.92
N ILE A 24 -7.79 1.28 -6.92
CA ILE A 24 -8.15 2.59 -7.47
C ILE A 24 -8.40 2.44 -8.98
N PRO A 25 -9.66 2.49 -9.47
CA PRO A 25 -9.99 2.24 -10.87
C PRO A 25 -9.19 3.08 -11.85
N ARG A 26 -9.03 4.39 -11.58
CA ARG A 26 -8.21 5.28 -12.43
C ARG A 26 -6.78 4.77 -12.58
N TRP A 27 -6.16 4.33 -11.49
CA TRP A 27 -4.81 3.79 -11.48
C TRP A 27 -4.75 2.44 -12.21
N LEU A 28 -5.66 1.52 -11.89
CA LEU A 28 -5.75 0.19 -12.49
C LEU A 28 -5.92 0.27 -14.01
N GLU A 29 -6.86 1.09 -14.48
CA GLU A 29 -7.12 1.31 -15.89
C GLU A 29 -5.93 1.97 -16.59
N ALA A 30 -5.32 3.00 -15.98
CA ALA A 30 -4.16 3.67 -16.55
C ALA A 30 -2.93 2.76 -16.73
N VAL A 31 -2.77 1.76 -15.84
CA VAL A 31 -1.70 0.75 -15.93
C VAL A 31 -2.08 -0.36 -16.92
N ALA A 32 -3.33 -0.84 -16.91
CA ALA A 32 -3.78 -1.88 -17.83
C ALA A 32 -3.86 -1.40 -19.29
N ASP A 33 -4.21 -0.14 -19.54
CA ASP A 33 -4.44 0.40 -20.88
C ASP A 33 -3.16 0.88 -21.58
N ALA A 34 -2.06 1.01 -20.84
CA ALA A 34 -0.75 1.38 -21.38
C ALA A 34 0.10 0.17 -21.81
N ARG A 35 -0.43 -1.05 -21.68
CA ARG A 35 0.19 -2.26 -22.24
C ARG A 35 0.23 -2.22 -23.77
N PRO A 36 1.21 -2.88 -24.41
CA PRO A 36 2.26 -3.69 -23.81
C PRO A 36 3.43 -2.86 -23.28
N TYR A 37 4.01 -3.30 -22.15
CA TYR A 37 5.26 -2.76 -21.62
C TYR A 37 6.47 -3.51 -22.17
N TRP A 38 7.51 -2.78 -22.54
CA TRP A 38 8.74 -3.36 -23.09
C TRP A 38 9.62 -4.03 -22.02
N HIS A 39 9.65 -3.49 -20.81
CA HIS A 39 10.35 -4.06 -19.66
C HIS A 39 9.65 -3.68 -18.36
N HIS A 40 10.02 -4.37 -17.28
CA HIS A 40 9.43 -4.19 -15.95
C HIS A 40 9.51 -2.74 -15.44
N ASP A 41 10.64 -2.04 -15.66
CA ASP A 41 10.75 -0.64 -15.23
C ASP A 41 9.76 0.31 -15.96
N ALA A 42 9.31 -0.04 -17.18
CA ALA A 42 8.33 0.76 -17.90
C ALA A 42 6.93 0.59 -17.29
N LEU A 43 6.61 -0.61 -16.82
CA LEU A 43 5.41 -0.89 -16.04
C LEU A 43 5.42 -0.08 -14.73
N LEU A 44 6.51 -0.16 -13.95
CA LEU A 44 6.62 0.56 -12.69
C LEU A 44 6.65 2.09 -12.88
N GLY A 45 7.30 2.58 -13.94
CA GLY A 45 7.28 4.00 -14.31
C GLY A 45 5.86 4.49 -14.60
N ARG A 46 5.11 3.76 -15.43
CA ARG A 46 3.72 4.10 -15.73
C ARG A 46 2.81 4.05 -14.51
N ALA A 47 3.00 3.05 -13.65
CA ALA A 47 2.27 2.94 -12.39
C ALA A 47 2.56 4.09 -11.42
N ARG A 48 3.79 4.59 -11.41
CA ARG A 48 4.19 5.76 -10.62
C ARG A 48 3.53 7.04 -11.15
N ASP A 49 3.57 7.25 -12.46
CA ASP A 49 2.93 8.41 -13.10
C ASP A 49 1.42 8.40 -12.89
N ALA A 50 0.78 7.23 -13.01
CA ALA A 50 -0.65 7.07 -12.76
C ALA A 50 -1.05 7.36 -11.32
N ALA A 51 -0.09 7.32 -10.38
CA ALA A 51 -0.32 7.54 -8.97
C ALA A 51 -0.11 9.01 -8.54
N GLU A 52 0.26 9.91 -9.47
CA GLU A 52 0.57 11.31 -9.18
C GLU A 52 -0.41 12.30 -9.82
N PRO A 53 -1.15 13.10 -9.02
CA PRO A 53 -1.48 12.87 -7.62
C PRO A 53 -2.61 11.84 -7.46
N PHE A 54 -2.70 11.20 -6.29
CA PHE A 54 -3.98 10.62 -5.84
C PHE A 54 -4.86 11.73 -5.28
N GLY A 55 -6.12 11.75 -5.69
CA GLY A 55 -7.13 12.62 -5.10
C GLY A 55 -7.56 12.14 -3.71
N ASP A 56 -8.17 13.01 -2.93
CA ASP A 56 -8.56 12.69 -1.56
C ASP A 56 -9.52 11.49 -1.47
N GLU A 57 -10.53 11.44 -2.33
CA GLU A 57 -11.48 10.32 -2.38
C GLU A 57 -10.80 9.00 -2.75
N GLU A 58 -9.74 9.05 -3.57
CA GLU A 58 -8.98 7.87 -3.96
C GLU A 58 -8.17 7.33 -2.78
N ILE A 59 -7.54 8.23 -2.01
CA ILE A 59 -6.82 7.88 -0.79
C ILE A 59 -7.79 7.31 0.24
N ASP A 60 -8.93 7.95 0.48
CA ASP A 60 -9.91 7.49 1.49
C ASP A 60 -10.46 6.10 1.15
N ARG A 61 -10.78 5.84 -0.13
CA ARG A 61 -11.20 4.50 -0.59
C ARG A 61 -10.09 3.46 -0.41
N ALA A 62 -8.85 3.82 -0.70
CA ALA A 62 -7.75 2.89 -0.49
C ALA A 62 -7.61 2.55 1.00
N LEU A 63 -7.62 3.57 1.86
CA LEU A 63 -7.46 3.41 3.31
C LEU A 63 -8.58 2.61 3.98
N SER A 64 -9.82 2.67 3.48
CA SER A 64 -10.95 1.92 4.07
C SER A 64 -10.76 0.40 4.04
N HIS A 65 -9.87 -0.09 3.18
CA HIS A 65 -9.54 -1.51 3.03
C HIS A 65 -8.15 -1.87 3.61
N HIS A 66 -7.41 -0.89 4.13
CA HIS A 66 -6.08 -1.12 4.67
C HIS A 66 -6.13 -1.63 6.11
N PRO A 67 -5.49 -2.76 6.43
CA PRO A 67 -5.36 -3.22 7.80
C PRO A 67 -4.41 -2.32 8.59
N ARG A 68 -4.65 -2.20 9.90
CA ARG A 68 -3.74 -1.49 10.80
C ARG A 68 -2.39 -2.19 10.91
N ILE A 69 -1.33 -1.43 11.21
CA ILE A 69 -0.05 -2.03 11.55
C ILE A 69 -0.15 -2.75 12.90
N GLY A 70 0.28 -4.01 12.94
CA GLY A 70 0.14 -4.90 14.09
C GLY A 70 -1.09 -5.79 14.04
N GLU A 71 -2.08 -5.48 13.20
CA GLU A 71 -3.23 -6.35 12.94
C GLU A 71 -2.95 -7.19 11.70
N ARG A 72 -2.89 -8.52 11.86
CA ARG A 72 -2.73 -9.43 10.72
C ARG A 72 -4.09 -9.71 10.08
N PRO A 73 -4.32 -9.34 8.81
CA PRO A 73 -5.57 -9.65 8.13
C PRO A 73 -5.75 -11.18 8.04
N GLN A 74 -6.98 -11.61 8.33
CA GLN A 74 -7.40 -13.00 8.22
C GLN A 74 -7.85 -13.32 6.79
N GLY A 75 -7.76 -14.60 6.41
CA GLY A 75 -8.20 -15.10 5.10
C GLY A 75 -7.11 -15.14 4.02
N ASP A 76 -7.51 -15.65 2.86
CA ASP A 76 -6.60 -16.10 1.79
C ASP A 76 -6.61 -15.18 0.55
N SER A 77 -7.13 -13.96 0.67
CA SER A 77 -7.07 -13.00 -0.44
C SER A 77 -5.62 -12.58 -0.74
N ALA A 78 -5.36 -12.17 -1.97
CA ALA A 78 -4.04 -11.70 -2.39
C ALA A 78 -3.60 -10.48 -1.57
N GLU A 79 -4.51 -9.54 -1.29
CA GLU A 79 -4.27 -8.35 -0.46
C GLU A 79 -3.91 -8.73 0.97
N ALA A 80 -4.61 -9.70 1.55
CA ALA A 80 -4.30 -10.20 2.89
C ALA A 80 -2.92 -10.86 2.93
N GLY A 81 -2.56 -11.63 1.90
CA GLY A 81 -1.23 -12.21 1.72
C GLY A 81 -0.12 -11.15 1.63
N LEU A 82 -0.30 -10.14 0.77
CA LEU A 82 0.63 -9.02 0.60
C LEU A 82 0.82 -8.25 1.91
N SER A 83 -0.27 -7.90 2.59
CA SER A 83 -0.19 -7.19 3.87
C SER A 83 0.53 -8.00 4.96
N ARG A 84 0.37 -9.33 5.01
CA ARG A 84 1.12 -10.17 5.96
C ARG A 84 2.62 -10.18 5.63
N ALA A 85 2.99 -10.25 4.36
CA ALA A 85 4.38 -10.20 3.93
C ALA A 85 5.03 -8.85 4.26
N GLU A 86 4.31 -7.75 4.02
CA GLU A 86 4.76 -6.38 4.30
C GLU A 86 5.03 -6.14 5.79
N GLN A 87 4.20 -6.70 6.67
CA GLN A 87 4.34 -6.57 8.12
C GLN A 87 5.13 -7.74 8.77
N SER A 88 5.89 -8.50 7.99
CA SER A 88 6.58 -9.71 8.48
C SER A 88 7.58 -9.45 9.62
N ALA A 89 8.15 -8.25 9.70
CA ALA A 89 9.07 -7.84 10.77
C ALA A 89 8.36 -7.54 12.11
N VAL A 90 7.03 -7.35 12.09
CA VAL A 90 6.24 -7.11 13.30
C VAL A 90 5.88 -8.44 13.95
N ASP A 91 6.58 -8.74 15.05
CA ASP A 91 6.33 -9.94 15.86
C ASP A 91 5.04 -9.77 16.69
N PRO A 92 4.02 -10.63 16.51
CA PRO A 92 2.79 -10.59 17.30
C PRO A 92 2.99 -11.04 18.74
N SER A 93 4.11 -11.70 19.06
CA SER A 93 4.43 -12.16 20.42
C SER A 93 5.17 -11.10 21.26
N ASP A 94 5.69 -10.04 20.63
CA ASP A 94 6.26 -8.91 21.35
C ASP A 94 5.14 -8.02 21.92
N ALA A 95 4.78 -8.31 23.16
CA ALA A 95 3.67 -7.64 23.85
C ALA A 95 3.87 -6.11 23.98
N GLU A 96 5.12 -5.63 24.07
CA GLU A 96 5.40 -4.20 24.25
C GLU A 96 5.27 -3.45 22.92
N VAL A 97 5.85 -3.99 21.85
CA VAL A 97 5.65 -3.45 20.49
C VAL A 97 4.16 -3.43 20.13
N GLN A 98 3.43 -4.52 20.38
CA GLN A 98 1.99 -4.60 20.10
C GLN A 98 1.17 -3.61 20.92
N ARG A 99 1.54 -3.35 22.18
CA ARG A 99 0.89 -2.34 23.01
C ARG A 99 1.11 -0.94 22.43
N ARG A 100 2.36 -0.58 22.11
CA ARG A 100 2.72 0.73 21.54
C ARG A 100 2.06 0.96 20.17
N LEU A 101 2.01 -0.06 19.31
CA LEU A 101 1.32 0.03 18.02
C LEU A 101 -0.19 0.27 18.19
N ARG A 102 -0.86 -0.46 19.10
CA ARG A 102 -2.30 -0.25 19.34
C ARG A 102 -2.60 1.16 19.87
N GLU A 103 -1.79 1.63 20.83
CA GLU A 103 -1.94 2.98 21.39
C GLU A 103 -1.70 4.06 20.34
N GLY A 104 -0.64 3.91 19.53
CA GLY A 104 -0.31 4.86 18.48
C GLY A 104 -1.33 4.87 17.34
N ASN A 105 -1.81 3.71 16.87
CA ASN A 105 -2.88 3.63 15.86
C ASN A 105 -4.15 4.34 16.35
N ARG A 106 -4.56 4.11 17.61
CA ARG A 106 -5.72 4.79 18.19
C ARG A 106 -5.53 6.30 18.22
N ALA A 107 -4.39 6.79 18.73
CA ALA A 107 -4.10 8.22 18.77
C ALA A 107 -4.08 8.85 17.37
N TYR A 108 -3.57 8.12 16.38
CA TYR A 108 -3.52 8.56 14.99
C TYR A 108 -4.93 8.64 14.38
N GLU A 109 -5.77 7.64 14.59
CA GLU A 109 -7.17 7.65 14.15
C GLU A 109 -7.99 8.75 14.83
N GLU A 110 -7.80 8.97 16.13
CA GLU A 110 -8.44 10.07 16.87
C GLU A 110 -8.06 11.45 16.31
N LYS A 111 -6.80 11.62 15.87
CA LYS A 111 -6.30 12.90 15.33
C LYS A 111 -6.69 13.12 13.87
N PHE A 112 -6.54 12.10 13.03
CA PHE A 112 -6.63 12.25 11.57
C PHE A 112 -7.87 11.59 10.95
N GLY A 113 -8.65 10.83 11.72
CA GLY A 113 -9.87 10.17 11.24
C GLY A 113 -9.63 9.02 10.26
N GLN A 114 -8.40 8.52 10.14
CA GLN A 114 -8.00 7.48 9.20
C GLN A 114 -6.92 6.57 9.82
N VAL A 115 -6.75 5.37 9.28
CA VAL A 115 -5.71 4.43 9.74
C VAL A 115 -4.30 4.97 9.49
N PHE A 116 -3.35 4.58 10.33
CA PHE A 116 -1.93 4.86 10.10
C PHE A 116 -1.38 4.00 8.96
N LEU A 117 -1.12 4.64 7.81
CA LEU A 117 -0.55 3.97 6.64
C LEU A 117 0.96 4.17 6.57
N ILE A 118 1.73 3.10 6.40
CA ILE A 118 3.18 3.14 6.15
C ILE A 118 3.60 1.93 5.30
N ARG A 119 4.60 2.08 4.42
CA ARG A 119 5.21 0.95 3.71
C ARG A 119 5.99 0.07 4.70
N ALA A 120 5.36 -0.93 5.29
CA ALA A 120 5.99 -1.70 6.37
C ALA A 120 7.18 -2.57 5.89
N ALA A 121 7.16 -3.03 4.64
CA ALA A 121 8.18 -3.94 4.10
C ALA A 121 9.59 -3.38 4.27
N GLY A 122 10.48 -4.15 4.92
CA GLY A 122 11.88 -3.76 5.14
C GLY A 122 12.11 -2.72 6.25
N ARG A 123 11.08 -2.38 7.04
CA ARG A 123 11.22 -1.56 8.26
C ARG A 123 11.20 -2.42 9.51
N THR A 124 11.93 -2.02 10.54
CA THR A 124 11.80 -2.61 11.88
C THR A 124 10.56 -2.09 12.59
N PRO A 125 10.04 -2.82 13.61
CA PRO A 125 8.94 -2.32 14.44
C PRO A 125 9.25 -0.97 15.10
N GLU A 126 10.50 -0.74 15.50
CA GLU A 126 10.96 0.50 16.11
C GLU A 126 10.91 1.67 15.12
N GLU A 127 11.36 1.47 13.88
CA GLU A 127 11.29 2.48 12.82
C GLU A 127 9.82 2.85 12.50
N ILE A 128 8.93 1.86 12.50
CA ILE A 128 7.49 2.09 12.32
C ILE A 128 6.93 2.94 13.47
N LEU A 129 7.29 2.61 14.72
CA LEU A 129 6.84 3.34 15.91
C LEU A 129 7.40 4.76 15.97
N GLU A 130 8.64 4.96 15.53
CA GLU A 130 9.26 6.28 15.40
C GLU A 130 8.49 7.14 14.38
N GLN A 131 8.23 6.59 13.18
CA GLN A 131 7.44 7.25 12.14
C GLN A 131 6.02 7.57 12.61
N LEU A 132 5.38 6.68 13.35
CA LEU A 132 4.06 6.92 13.94
C LEU A 132 4.10 8.09 14.93
N SER A 133 5.13 8.13 15.78
CA SER A 133 5.30 9.19 16.79
C SER A 133 5.61 10.55 16.16
N GLU A 134 6.46 10.57 15.13
CA GLU A 134 6.80 11.77 14.35
C GLU A 134 5.56 12.32 13.63
N ARG A 135 4.85 11.47 12.89
CA ARG A 135 3.68 11.85 12.09
C ARG A 135 2.49 12.30 12.92
N LEU A 136 2.39 11.84 14.16
CA LEU A 136 1.45 12.40 15.14
C LEU A 136 1.70 13.87 15.47
N GLN A 137 2.86 14.44 15.13
CA GLN A 137 3.13 15.89 15.27
C GLN A 137 2.72 16.71 14.04
N HIS A 138 2.43 16.08 12.90
CA HIS A 138 2.06 16.79 11.68
C HIS A 138 0.69 17.47 11.78
N ASP A 139 0.51 18.55 11.00
CA ASP A 139 -0.81 19.04 10.63
C ASP A 139 -1.46 18.13 9.58
N ALA A 140 -2.77 18.29 9.37
CA ALA A 140 -3.54 17.44 8.47
C ALA A 140 -3.06 17.50 7.00
N GLY A 141 -2.62 18.66 6.51
CA GLY A 141 -2.17 18.82 5.14
C GLY A 141 -0.83 18.13 4.90
N THR A 142 0.13 18.33 5.81
CA THR A 142 1.42 17.63 5.78
C THR A 142 1.21 16.12 5.85
N GLU A 143 0.39 15.63 6.78
CA GLU A 143 0.16 14.20 6.94
C GLU A 143 -0.53 13.59 5.73
N ARG A 144 -1.45 14.32 5.09
CA ARG A 144 -2.12 13.85 3.88
C ARG A 144 -1.15 13.60 2.74
N ALA A 145 -0.20 14.51 2.54
CA ALA A 145 0.86 14.34 1.53
C ALA A 145 1.75 13.12 1.84
N VAL A 146 2.07 12.89 3.12
CA VAL A 146 2.84 11.70 3.55
C VAL A 146 2.06 10.42 3.31
N VAL A 147 0.77 10.38 3.64
CA VAL A 147 -0.10 9.22 3.41
C VAL A 147 -0.20 8.88 1.93
N ALA A 148 -0.39 9.89 1.06
CA ALA A 148 -0.38 9.71 -0.39
C ALA A 148 0.93 9.06 -0.85
N ASP A 149 2.07 9.54 -0.36
CA ASP A 149 3.37 8.97 -0.68
C ASP A 149 3.54 7.53 -0.20
N GLN A 150 3.15 7.23 1.03
CA GLN A 150 3.19 5.85 1.55
C GLN A 150 2.31 4.91 0.71
N LEU A 151 1.12 5.37 0.30
CA LEU A 151 0.23 4.60 -0.56
C LEU A 151 0.85 4.30 -1.92
N ARG A 152 1.50 5.29 -2.55
CA ARG A 152 2.25 5.10 -3.80
C ARG A 152 3.36 4.06 -3.65
N GLN A 153 4.15 4.15 -2.57
CA GLN A 153 5.23 3.21 -2.32
C GLN A 153 4.72 1.77 -2.15
N ILE A 154 3.61 1.59 -1.42
CA ILE A 154 2.98 0.27 -1.23
C ILE A 154 2.47 -0.28 -2.56
N ALA A 155 1.74 0.53 -3.34
CA ALA A 155 1.18 0.11 -4.62
C ALA A 155 2.27 -0.34 -5.60
N LEU A 156 3.38 0.41 -5.70
CA LEU A 156 4.50 0.08 -6.56
C LEU A 156 5.22 -1.21 -6.12
N LEU A 157 5.46 -1.36 -4.81
CA LEU A 157 6.10 -2.57 -4.26
C LEU A 157 5.24 -3.82 -4.49
N ARG A 158 3.92 -3.70 -4.30
CA ARG A 158 3.00 -4.81 -4.58
C ARG A 158 2.97 -5.15 -6.06
N LEU A 159 2.92 -4.14 -6.94
CA LEU A 159 2.93 -4.35 -8.39
C LEU A 159 4.21 -5.07 -8.86
N GLU A 160 5.36 -4.66 -8.33
CA GLU A 160 6.66 -5.31 -8.58
C GLU A 160 6.66 -6.80 -8.19
N GLY A 161 5.97 -7.16 -7.10
CA GLY A 161 5.81 -8.57 -6.70
C GLY A 161 4.78 -9.34 -7.53
N LEU A 162 3.72 -8.68 -8.00
CA LEU A 162 2.64 -9.31 -8.77
C LEU A 162 3.03 -9.59 -10.23
N VAL A 163 3.77 -8.67 -10.85
CA VAL A 163 4.23 -8.77 -12.24
C VAL A 163 5.75 -8.80 -12.27
N THR A 164 6.32 -9.98 -12.48
CA THR A 164 7.78 -10.16 -12.55
C THR A 164 8.29 -9.88 -13.97
N PRO A 165 9.58 -9.51 -14.14
CA PRO A 165 10.22 -9.35 -15.45
C PRO A 165 10.01 -10.56 -16.36
#